data_AF-A0A139RKH8-F1
#
_entry.id   AF-A0A139RKH8-F1
#
_cell.length_a   1.000
_cell.length_b   1.000
_cell.length_c   1.000
_cell.angle_alpha   90.00
_cell.angle_beta   90.00
_cell.angle_gamma   90.00
#
_symmetry.space_group_name_H-M   'P 1'
#
loop_
_entity.id
_entity.type
_entity.pdbx_description
1 polymer ?
#
loop_
_entity_poly.entity_id
_entity_poly.type
_entity_poly.pdbx_seq_one_letter_code
_entity_poly.pdbx_strand_id
1 'polypeptide(L)'
;MGMSGRAWENVITMGITVLLGTLGTILLFFGMRLFIDFLVKLGNNRKLHAYNFRQIQELVIQRSTILAVCSLLIFSALCLFGAGVAITSGNPGNQTHVLDYTFRDSKQETDENLDVNAVKKELEAAGLVSQFSKILQIKVGQTKEHESVSFEEVIKELKNQKDNKNKEILLHKFKQSTNSHLIPVSEYNELKKAANLPPLELTNKEAYLYMGKDFLPDESLVNSVLKTKPQIKVMGNDVKLIGEVESLPIVTDHEITLSVALIVPDEIFMSYTDGRYSNYVSGILTPELVKEKGLMRAISDTNEKLNQTSLGYESYIQNMGRQLFYIISASYVTIYLSIIFLVVANTIIGVQFLMGQRQSYRRYQTLIHLGANYETLCKSSEKQVNWYFGLPIALALISSSFGVSSLLTGIVPTSARMVMGQRFITAMLIVLLLAGFEVIYIRIVKKNSNKYLLSLMEPKRDE
;
A
#
# COMPACT_ATOMS: atom_id res chain seq x y z
N MET A 1 9.79 -0.60 15.06
CA MET A 1 10.44 -0.16 13.81
C MET A 1 9.48 -0.18 12.62
N GLY A 2 8.82 -1.32 12.32
CA GLY A 2 7.88 -1.41 11.21
C GLY A 2 6.65 -0.50 11.29
N MET A 3 5.99 -0.40 12.46
CA MET A 3 4.81 0.46 12.64
C MET A 3 5.14 1.95 12.68
N SER A 4 6.34 2.31 13.14
CA SER A 4 6.79 3.69 13.28
C SER A 4 7.27 4.30 11.96
N GLY A 5 7.14 3.60 10.82
CA GLY A 5 7.61 4.07 9.52
C GLY A 5 9.13 3.99 9.30
N ARG A 6 9.93 4.06 10.37
CA ARG A 6 11.41 4.01 10.33
C ARG A 6 12.03 2.84 9.56
N ALA A 7 11.34 1.70 9.50
CA ALA A 7 11.81 0.55 8.71
C ALA A 7 11.79 0.81 7.19
N TRP A 8 11.04 1.80 6.73
CA TRP A 8 10.87 2.16 5.32
C TRP A 8 11.73 3.35 4.89
N GLU A 9 12.51 3.93 5.80
CA GLU A 9 13.39 5.07 5.49
C GLU A 9 14.59 4.66 4.65
N ASN A 10 15.16 3.48 4.91
CA ASN A 10 16.35 2.97 4.22
C ASN A 10 16.30 1.45 4.07
N VAL A 11 16.89 0.92 2.98
CA VAL A 11 16.97 -0.53 2.74
C VAL A 11 17.67 -1.26 3.89
N ILE A 12 18.66 -0.63 4.52
CA ILE A 12 19.40 -1.18 5.66
C ILE A 12 18.49 -1.33 6.89
N THR A 13 17.66 -0.33 7.20
CA THR A 13 16.75 -0.39 8.36
C THR A 13 15.62 -1.40 8.14
N MET A 14 15.17 -1.56 6.89
CA MET A 14 14.27 -2.63 6.49
C MET A 14 14.91 -4.01 6.73
N GLY A 15 16.14 -4.22 6.24
CA GLY A 15 16.88 -5.47 6.39
C GLY A 15 17.10 -5.84 7.86
N ILE A 16 17.49 -4.89 8.70
CA ILE A 16 17.64 -5.09 10.15
C ILE A 16 16.31 -5.49 10.80
N THR A 17 15.21 -4.83 10.42
CA THR A 17 13.87 -5.14 10.96
C THR A 17 13.45 -6.57 10.63
N VAL A 18 13.67 -7.01 9.38
CA VAL A 18 13.36 -8.38 8.93
C VAL A 18 14.27 -9.40 9.62
N LEU A 19 15.57 -9.12 9.75
CA LEU A 19 16.52 -10.01 10.42
C LEU A 19 16.15 -10.18 11.90
N LEU A 20 15.90 -9.09 12.62
CA LEU A 20 15.45 -9.15 14.02
C LEU A 20 14.13 -9.90 14.16
N GLY A 21 13.18 -9.70 13.26
CA GLY A 21 11.91 -10.42 13.24
C GLY A 21 12.07 -11.93 13.05
N THR A 22 12.83 -12.33 12.03
CA THR A 22 13.09 -13.75 11.72
C THR A 22 13.87 -14.45 12.84
N LEU A 23 14.93 -13.80 13.34
CA LEU A 23 15.72 -14.33 14.46
C LEU A 23 14.87 -14.43 15.74
N GLY A 24 14.02 -13.43 15.98
CA GLY A 24 13.08 -13.40 17.10
C GLY A 24 12.07 -14.55 17.05
N THR A 25 11.50 -14.84 15.89
CA THR A 25 10.59 -15.99 15.71
C THR A 25 11.32 -17.31 15.99
N ILE A 26 12.53 -17.49 15.44
CA ILE A 26 13.32 -18.71 15.69
C ILE A 26 13.66 -18.86 17.18
N LEU A 27 14.09 -17.79 17.84
CA LEU A 27 14.38 -17.76 19.27
C LEU A 27 13.14 -18.05 20.12
N LEU A 28 11.96 -17.57 19.72
CA LEU A 28 10.70 -17.85 20.40
C LEU A 28 10.36 -19.35 20.33
N PHE A 29 10.47 -19.96 19.15
CA PHE A 29 10.31 -21.41 18.99
C PHE A 29 11.36 -22.22 19.75
N PHE A 30 12.59 -21.74 19.80
CA PHE A 30 13.63 -22.37 20.61
C PHE A 30 13.36 -22.21 22.12
N GLY A 31 12.91 -21.04 22.57
CA GLY A 31 12.59 -20.74 23.96
C GLY A 31 11.34 -21.47 24.46
N MET A 32 10.36 -21.73 23.59
CA MET A 32 9.19 -22.56 23.92
C MET A 32 9.57 -23.96 24.38
N ARG A 33 10.75 -24.48 24.00
CA ARG A 33 11.33 -25.70 24.59
C ARG A 33 11.36 -25.65 26.11
N LEU A 34 11.89 -24.56 26.67
CA LEU A 34 12.07 -24.38 28.10
C LEU A 34 10.73 -24.15 28.81
N PHE A 35 9.80 -23.45 28.16
CA PHE A 35 8.47 -23.18 28.70
C PHE A 35 7.60 -24.45 28.75
N ILE A 36 7.65 -25.28 27.70
CA ILE A 36 7.01 -26.59 27.65
C ILE A 36 7.57 -27.47 28.78
N ASP A 37 8.90 -27.56 28.92
CA ASP A 37 9.55 -28.31 30.01
C ASP A 37 9.16 -27.82 31.41
N PHE A 38 8.92 -26.53 31.59
CA PHE A 38 8.44 -25.96 32.85
C PHE A 38 6.97 -26.33 33.13
N LEU A 39 6.09 -26.26 32.12
CA LEU A 39 4.69 -26.69 32.23
C LEU A 39 4.55 -28.19 32.54
N VAL A 40 5.48 -29.04 32.10
CA VAL A 40 5.54 -30.46 32.51
C VAL A 40 5.66 -30.56 34.03
N LYS A 41 6.57 -29.78 34.62
CA LYS A 41 6.90 -29.86 36.05
C LYS A 41 5.77 -29.37 36.95
N LEU A 42 4.87 -28.53 36.42
CA LEU A 42 3.69 -28.03 37.13
C LEU A 42 2.45 -28.94 37.00
N GLY A 43 2.43 -29.88 36.05
CA GLY A 43 1.28 -30.73 35.74
C GLY A 43 1.16 -31.96 36.65
N ASN A 44 -0.05 -32.24 37.14
CA ASN A 44 -0.30 -33.36 38.06
C ASN A 44 -0.12 -34.74 37.38
N ASN A 45 0.46 -35.71 38.11
CA ASN A 45 0.89 -37.06 37.67
C ASN A 45 -0.26 -38.00 37.23
N ARG A 46 -0.99 -37.68 36.14
CA ARG A 46 -1.87 -38.66 35.47
C ARG A 46 -1.09 -39.45 34.41
N LYS A 47 -1.22 -40.78 34.44
CA LYS A 47 -0.38 -41.76 33.71
C LYS A 47 -0.22 -41.56 32.19
N LEU A 48 -1.14 -40.87 31.50
CA LEU A 48 -1.02 -40.51 30.07
C LEU A 48 -0.61 -39.05 29.81
N HIS A 49 -0.59 -38.20 30.83
CA HIS A 49 -0.25 -36.79 30.68
C HIS A 49 1.25 -36.61 30.41
N ALA A 50 2.10 -37.38 31.09
CA ALA A 50 3.55 -37.39 30.86
C ALA A 50 3.92 -37.95 29.47
N TYR A 51 3.20 -38.95 28.95
CA TYR A 51 3.45 -39.51 27.62
C TYR A 51 3.06 -38.54 26.50
N ASN A 52 1.84 -37.98 26.54
CA ASN A 52 1.40 -36.95 25.59
C ASN A 52 2.36 -35.77 25.55
N PHE A 53 2.81 -35.32 26.73
CA PHE A 53 3.63 -34.13 26.83
C PHE A 53 5.08 -34.41 26.40
N ARG A 54 5.64 -35.58 26.72
CA ARG A 54 6.96 -36.00 26.23
C ARG A 54 6.98 -36.24 24.71
N GLN A 55 5.85 -36.65 24.13
CA GLN A 55 5.70 -36.81 22.69
C GLN A 55 5.53 -35.45 21.98
N ILE A 56 4.78 -34.51 22.58
CA ILE A 56 4.77 -33.09 22.15
C ILE A 56 6.17 -32.50 22.28
N GLN A 57 6.88 -32.79 23.37
CA GLN A 57 8.27 -32.38 23.61
C GLN A 57 9.15 -32.91 22.46
N GLU A 58 9.16 -34.20 22.14
CA GLU A 58 9.99 -34.77 21.07
C GLU A 58 9.63 -34.23 19.66
N LEU A 59 8.34 -34.07 19.34
CA LEU A 59 7.86 -33.54 18.05
C LEU A 59 8.10 -32.03 17.87
N VAL A 60 7.91 -31.23 18.92
CA VAL A 60 8.04 -29.76 18.88
C VAL A 60 9.49 -29.33 19.11
N ILE A 61 10.28 -30.06 19.90
CA ILE A 61 11.64 -29.64 20.30
C ILE A 61 12.73 -30.09 19.33
N GLN A 62 12.62 -31.26 18.71
CA GLN A 62 13.61 -31.66 17.68
C GLN A 62 13.38 -30.96 16.34
N ARG A 63 12.19 -30.38 16.11
CA ARG A 63 11.81 -29.74 14.83
C ARG A 63 11.39 -28.26 14.98
N SER A 64 11.84 -27.60 16.05
CA SER A 64 11.47 -26.21 16.38
C SER A 64 11.82 -25.20 15.28
N THR A 65 12.96 -25.40 14.59
CA THR A 65 13.37 -24.58 13.45
C THR A 65 12.41 -24.71 12.26
N ILE A 66 11.91 -25.92 11.98
CA ILE A 66 10.96 -26.16 10.89
C ILE A 66 9.61 -25.52 11.22
N LEU A 67 9.16 -25.62 12.48
CA LEU A 67 7.95 -24.94 12.95
C LEU A 67 8.07 -23.41 12.85
N ALA A 68 9.24 -22.85 13.16
CA ALA A 68 9.53 -21.43 12.97
C ALA A 68 9.48 -21.02 11.50
N VAL A 69 10.12 -21.79 10.61
CA VAL A 69 10.06 -21.53 9.16
C VAL A 69 8.63 -21.59 8.64
N CYS A 70 7.83 -22.58 9.06
CA CYS A 70 6.44 -22.66 8.66
C CYS A 70 5.61 -21.49 9.19
N SER A 71 5.85 -21.06 10.44
CA SER A 71 5.20 -19.88 11.01
C SER A 71 5.55 -18.61 10.24
N LEU A 72 6.81 -18.43 9.83
CA LEU A 72 7.26 -17.31 8.99
C LEU A 72 6.63 -17.34 7.59
N LEU A 73 6.47 -18.52 6.99
CA LEU A 73 5.80 -18.68 5.70
C LEU A 73 4.31 -18.33 5.78
N ILE A 74 3.61 -18.83 6.81
CA ILE A 74 2.19 -18.48 7.05
C ILE A 74 2.06 -16.99 7.34
N PHE A 75 2.93 -16.43 8.19
CA PHE A 75 2.96 -15.00 8.49
C PHE A 75 3.14 -14.17 7.20
N SER A 76 4.10 -14.54 6.36
CA SER A 76 4.37 -13.87 5.09
C SER A 76 3.16 -13.99 4.15
N ALA A 77 2.53 -15.16 4.09
CA ALA A 77 1.32 -15.38 3.30
C ALA A 77 0.17 -14.47 3.77
N LEU A 78 -0.12 -14.43 5.07
CA LEU A 78 -1.17 -13.58 5.64
C LEU A 78 -0.91 -12.10 5.37
N CYS A 79 0.34 -11.67 5.50
CA CYS A 79 0.76 -10.29 5.24
C CYS A 79 0.60 -9.91 3.77
N LEU A 80 1.08 -10.76 2.86
CA LEU A 80 0.99 -10.52 1.41
C LEU A 80 -0.45 -10.54 0.91
N PHE A 81 -1.28 -11.45 1.43
CA PHE A 81 -2.70 -11.50 1.05
C PHE A 81 -3.45 -10.27 1.56
N GLY A 82 -3.27 -9.93 2.83
CA GLY A 82 -3.90 -8.77 3.44
C GLY A 82 -3.51 -7.47 2.73
N ALA A 83 -2.22 -7.30 2.42
CA ALA A 83 -1.72 -6.15 1.66
C ALA A 83 -2.22 -6.16 0.21
N GLY A 84 -2.16 -7.30 -0.50
CA GLY A 84 -2.57 -7.42 -1.90
C GLY A 84 -4.02 -7.02 -2.14
N VAL A 85 -4.93 -7.45 -1.25
CA VAL A 85 -6.35 -7.06 -1.35
C VAL A 85 -6.58 -5.62 -0.90
N ALA A 86 -5.87 -5.15 0.12
CA ALA A 86 -5.93 -3.74 0.54
C ALA A 86 -5.41 -2.76 -0.53
N ILE A 87 -4.50 -3.19 -1.40
CA ILE A 87 -4.02 -2.42 -2.55
C ILE A 87 -5.10 -2.36 -3.64
N THR A 88 -5.76 -3.49 -3.95
CA THR A 88 -6.86 -3.51 -4.95
C THR A 88 -8.07 -2.67 -4.57
N SER A 89 -8.36 -2.51 -3.28
CA SER A 89 -9.56 -1.80 -2.82
C SER A 89 -9.39 -0.27 -2.81
N GLY A 90 -8.21 0.25 -3.16
CA GLY A 90 -8.02 1.66 -3.38
C GLY A 90 -8.72 2.08 -4.65
N ASN A 91 -9.73 2.96 -4.55
CA ASN A 91 -10.45 3.48 -5.71
C ASN A 91 -9.60 4.57 -6.40
N PRO A 92 -9.02 4.31 -7.60
CA PRO A 92 -8.27 5.33 -8.33
C PRO A 92 -9.18 6.43 -8.91
N GLY A 93 -10.50 6.20 -8.96
CA GLY A 93 -11.45 7.04 -9.70
C GLY A 93 -11.98 8.30 -9.03
N ASN A 94 -11.41 8.79 -7.93
CA ASN A 94 -11.93 9.99 -7.22
C ASN A 94 -11.24 11.31 -7.60
N GLN A 95 -10.50 11.32 -8.71
CA GLN A 95 -9.97 12.56 -9.28
C GLN A 95 -10.99 13.14 -10.26
N THR A 96 -11.21 14.45 -10.17
CA THR A 96 -12.11 15.17 -11.08
C THR A 96 -11.48 15.13 -12.46
N HIS A 97 -12.08 14.39 -13.38
CA HIS A 97 -11.61 14.31 -14.76
C HIS A 97 -11.90 15.63 -15.49
N VAL A 98 -10.85 16.35 -15.86
CA VAL A 98 -10.93 17.64 -16.56
C VAL A 98 -10.10 17.62 -17.85
N LEU A 99 -8.91 17.02 -17.82
CA LEU A 99 -7.94 17.02 -18.92
C LEU A 99 -7.83 15.62 -19.54
N ASP A 100 -7.97 15.53 -20.86
CA ASP A 100 -7.90 14.26 -21.60
C ASP A 100 -6.47 13.90 -22.04
N TYR A 101 -5.64 14.91 -22.28
CA TYR A 101 -4.27 14.78 -22.78
C TYR A 101 -3.30 15.72 -22.09
N THR A 102 -2.06 15.27 -21.92
CA THR A 102 -0.89 16.13 -21.72
C THR A 102 0.09 15.85 -22.86
N PHE A 103 0.44 16.89 -23.60
CA PHE A 103 1.37 16.79 -24.72
C PHE A 103 2.81 16.88 -24.23
N ARG A 104 3.71 16.24 -24.97
CA ARG A 104 5.13 16.07 -24.67
C ARG A 104 5.95 16.31 -25.93
N ASP A 105 7.20 16.77 -25.77
CA ASP A 105 8.14 16.84 -26.90
C ASP A 105 8.76 15.46 -27.07
N SER A 106 8.54 14.80 -28.21
CA SER A 106 9.11 13.47 -28.47
C SER A 106 10.65 13.47 -28.55
N LYS A 107 11.28 14.65 -28.68
CA LYS A 107 12.72 14.80 -28.89
C LYS A 107 13.49 15.26 -27.65
N GLN A 108 12.82 15.71 -26.59
CA GLN A 108 13.46 16.15 -25.35
C GLN A 108 13.27 15.10 -24.25
N GLU A 109 14.30 14.90 -23.42
CA GLU A 109 14.22 14.00 -22.26
C GLU A 109 13.34 14.56 -21.13
N THR A 110 13.03 15.86 -21.17
CA THR A 110 12.23 16.56 -20.16
C THR A 110 11.00 17.20 -20.80
N ASP A 111 9.81 16.83 -20.33
CA ASP A 111 8.49 17.30 -20.79
C ASP A 111 8.16 18.75 -20.41
N GLU A 112 9.18 19.50 -20.00
CA GLU A 112 9.03 20.69 -19.19
C GLU A 112 8.96 21.98 -20.01
N ASN A 113 9.26 22.04 -21.31
CA ASN A 113 9.32 23.34 -22.02
C ASN A 113 8.64 23.30 -23.38
N LEU A 114 7.40 22.80 -23.42
CA LEU A 114 6.65 22.65 -24.66
C LEU A 114 6.00 23.97 -25.08
N ASP A 115 6.21 24.45 -26.31
CA ASP A 115 5.52 25.63 -26.83
C ASP A 115 4.09 25.27 -27.28
N VAL A 116 3.09 25.91 -26.67
CA VAL A 116 1.67 25.74 -27.03
C VAL A 116 1.41 26.03 -28.50
N ASN A 117 2.10 27.01 -29.09
CA ASN A 117 1.93 27.35 -30.49
C ASN A 117 2.48 26.25 -31.40
N ALA A 118 3.57 25.59 -31.00
CA ALA A 118 4.10 24.43 -31.71
C ALA A 118 3.10 23.26 -31.65
N VAL A 119 2.56 22.97 -30.47
CA VAL A 119 1.51 21.94 -30.28
C VAL A 119 0.30 22.24 -31.17
N LYS A 120 -0.21 23.47 -31.15
CA LYS A 120 -1.35 23.86 -31.99
C LYS A 120 -1.05 23.68 -33.48
N LYS A 121 0.13 24.07 -33.95
CA LYS A 121 0.56 23.88 -35.35
C LYS A 121 0.64 22.41 -35.74
N GLU A 122 1.16 21.55 -34.88
CA GLU A 122 1.21 20.10 -35.14
C GLU A 122 -0.19 19.49 -35.16
N LEU A 123 -1.08 19.91 -34.25
CA LEU A 123 -2.49 19.51 -34.26
C LEU A 123 -3.24 20.02 -35.50
N GLU A 124 -2.93 21.22 -35.99
CA GLU A 124 -3.46 21.77 -37.24
C GLU A 124 -3.00 20.96 -38.45
N ALA A 125 -1.70 20.67 -38.54
CA ALA A 125 -1.11 19.86 -39.61
C ALA A 125 -1.70 18.44 -39.64
N ALA A 126 -2.05 17.89 -38.48
CA ALA A 126 -2.68 16.58 -38.35
C ALA A 126 -4.22 16.60 -38.55
N GLY A 127 -4.84 17.78 -38.74
CA GLY A 127 -6.29 17.91 -38.86
C GLY A 127 -7.05 17.53 -37.58
N LEU A 128 -6.42 17.72 -36.41
CA LEU A 128 -6.93 17.30 -35.11
C LEU A 128 -7.53 18.44 -34.28
N VAL A 129 -7.33 19.70 -34.65
CA VAL A 129 -7.81 20.86 -33.85
C VAL A 129 -9.30 20.80 -33.54
N SER A 130 -10.14 20.37 -34.48
CA SER A 130 -11.59 20.28 -34.27
C SER A 130 -12.00 19.21 -33.24
N GLN A 131 -11.11 18.27 -32.91
CA GLN A 131 -11.35 17.25 -31.90
C GLN A 131 -11.11 17.76 -30.48
N PHE A 132 -10.42 18.89 -30.33
CA PHE A 132 -10.15 19.52 -29.06
C PHE A 132 -11.02 20.76 -28.88
N SER A 133 -11.79 20.80 -27.79
CA SER A 133 -12.54 22.00 -27.41
C SER A 133 -11.60 23.10 -26.91
N LYS A 134 -10.50 22.70 -26.25
CA LYS A 134 -9.54 23.62 -25.66
C LYS A 134 -8.16 22.99 -25.55
N ILE A 135 -7.15 23.82 -25.82
CA ILE A 135 -5.76 23.55 -25.49
C ILE A 135 -5.36 24.55 -24.40
N LEU A 136 -4.95 24.02 -23.26
CA LEU A 136 -4.59 24.76 -22.06
C LEU A 136 -3.08 24.73 -21.84
N GLN A 137 -2.58 25.79 -21.22
CA GLN A 137 -1.20 25.95 -20.83
C GLN A 137 -1.16 26.16 -19.33
N ILE A 138 -0.24 25.48 -18.64
CA ILE A 138 0.08 25.75 -17.24
C ILE A 138 1.59 25.79 -17.07
N LYS A 139 2.10 26.95 -16.67
CA LYS A 139 3.47 27.17 -16.25
C LYS A 139 3.62 26.83 -14.79
N VAL A 140 4.69 26.12 -14.47
CA VAL A 140 5.09 25.77 -13.12
C VAL A 140 6.55 26.18 -12.96
N GLY A 141 6.80 27.16 -12.11
CA GLY A 141 8.14 27.70 -11.90
C GLY A 141 8.66 27.41 -10.50
N GLN A 142 9.98 27.38 -10.35
CA GLN A 142 10.61 27.41 -9.03
C GLN A 142 11.09 28.82 -8.71
N THR A 143 11.19 29.13 -7.42
CA THR A 143 11.75 30.39 -6.96
C THR A 143 13.21 30.52 -7.36
N LYS A 144 13.66 31.76 -7.60
CA LYS A 144 15.05 32.02 -8.01
C LYS A 144 16.09 31.50 -7.03
N GLU A 145 15.79 31.68 -5.74
CA GLU A 145 16.63 31.29 -4.62
C GLU A 145 16.16 29.95 -4.05
N HIS A 146 17.12 29.11 -3.65
CA HIS A 146 16.83 27.92 -2.88
C HIS A 146 16.43 28.30 -1.45
N GLU A 147 15.50 27.53 -0.89
CA GLU A 147 14.93 27.66 0.44
C GLU A 147 14.25 29.01 0.72
N SER A 148 13.70 29.63 -0.33
CA SER A 148 13.10 30.96 -0.23
C SER A 148 11.65 30.96 0.26
N VAL A 149 11.05 29.80 0.53
CA VAL A 149 9.67 29.67 1.01
C VAL A 149 9.64 29.12 2.44
N SER A 150 8.97 29.83 3.36
CA SER A 150 8.77 29.40 4.75
C SER A 150 7.30 29.38 5.14
N PHE A 151 6.87 28.23 5.65
CA PHE A 151 5.51 27.95 6.14
C PHE A 151 5.42 27.99 7.68
N GLU A 152 6.24 28.80 8.35
CA GLU A 152 6.33 28.86 9.82
C GLU A 152 4.97 29.03 10.52
N GLU A 153 4.12 29.95 10.05
CA GLU A 153 2.82 30.18 10.67
C GLU A 153 1.84 29.04 10.39
N VAL A 154 1.87 28.44 9.20
CA VAL A 154 1.10 27.22 8.89
C VAL A 154 1.53 26.07 9.81
N ILE A 155 2.84 25.90 10.05
CA ILE A 155 3.39 24.88 10.95
C ILE A 155 2.95 25.15 12.40
N LYS A 156 2.97 26.42 12.83
CA LYS A 156 2.50 26.83 14.16
C LYS A 156 1.02 26.51 14.35
N GLU A 157 0.20 26.83 13.36
CA GLU A 157 -1.23 26.61 13.44
C GLU A 157 -1.59 25.12 13.34
N LEU A 158 -0.89 24.35 12.50
CA LEU A 158 -1.00 22.89 12.50
C LEU A 158 -0.69 22.29 13.88
N LYS A 159 0.30 22.82 14.61
CA LYS A 159 0.62 22.35 15.98
C LYS A 159 -0.50 22.58 16.98
N ASN A 160 -1.32 23.62 16.81
CA ASN A 160 -2.46 23.94 17.67
C ASN A 160 -3.66 23.00 17.45
N GLN A 161 -3.72 22.31 16.31
CA GLN A 161 -4.78 21.35 16.00
C GLN A 161 -4.65 20.06 16.82
N LYS A 162 -5.75 19.33 16.97
CA LYS A 162 -5.79 18.04 17.69
C LYS A 162 -4.77 17.06 17.09
N ASP A 163 -4.06 16.33 17.94
CA ASP A 163 -3.06 15.35 17.48
C ASP A 163 -3.72 14.21 16.70
N ASN A 164 -3.26 14.04 15.47
CA ASN A 164 -3.59 12.92 14.59
C ASN A 164 -2.37 12.58 13.70
N LYS A 165 -2.37 11.39 13.09
CA LYS A 165 -1.27 10.93 12.22
C LYS A 165 -1.10 11.83 10.97
N ASN A 166 -2.18 12.42 10.47
CA ASN A 166 -2.17 13.28 9.28
C ASN A 166 -1.47 14.62 9.55
N LYS A 167 -1.62 15.18 10.75
CA LYS A 167 -0.95 16.38 11.25
C LYS A 167 0.57 16.17 11.23
N GLU A 168 1.08 15.04 11.70
CA GLU A 168 2.52 14.75 11.67
C GLU A 168 3.07 14.70 10.24
N ILE A 169 2.32 14.09 9.31
CA ILE A 169 2.68 14.02 7.88
C ILE A 169 2.71 15.43 7.27
N LEU A 170 1.69 16.25 7.53
CA LEU A 170 1.62 17.63 7.04
C LEU A 170 2.73 18.49 7.63
N LEU A 171 3.01 18.39 8.94
CA LEU A 171 4.10 19.10 9.60
C LEU A 171 5.45 18.78 8.96
N HIS A 172 5.72 17.50 8.68
CA HIS A 172 6.94 17.09 8.01
C HIS A 172 7.00 17.65 6.57
N LYS A 173 5.89 17.60 5.84
CA LYS A 173 5.80 18.10 4.47
C LYS A 173 6.06 19.60 4.39
N PHE A 174 5.37 20.42 5.19
CA PHE A 174 5.57 21.88 5.18
C PHE A 174 6.97 22.29 5.65
N LYS A 175 7.59 21.53 6.57
CA LYS A 175 9.01 21.74 6.94
C LYS A 175 9.98 21.48 5.80
N GLN A 176 9.67 20.54 4.91
CA GLN A 176 10.51 20.21 3.75
C GLN A 176 10.19 21.04 2.50
N SER A 177 9.06 21.77 2.50
CA SER A 177 8.57 22.51 1.32
C SER A 177 9.24 23.88 1.16
N THR A 178 10.55 23.94 1.36
CA THR A 178 11.33 25.19 1.30
C THR A 178 11.56 25.67 -0.14
N ASN A 179 11.48 24.76 -1.13
CA ASN A 179 11.50 25.03 -2.57
C ASN A 179 10.12 24.77 -3.18
N SER A 180 9.11 25.54 -2.80
CA SER A 180 7.75 25.38 -3.35
C SER A 180 7.66 25.93 -4.77
N HIS A 181 6.90 25.23 -5.62
CA HIS A 181 6.64 25.70 -6.98
C HIS A 181 5.61 26.83 -6.98
N LEU A 182 5.64 27.65 -8.01
CA LEU A 182 4.71 28.73 -8.25
C LEU A 182 3.87 28.40 -9.48
N ILE A 183 2.59 28.81 -9.48
CA ILE A 183 1.65 28.68 -10.59
C ILE A 183 1.00 30.06 -10.81
N PRO A 184 0.94 30.57 -12.04
CA PRO A 184 0.24 31.82 -12.32
C PRO A 184 -1.28 31.64 -12.23
N VAL A 185 -1.95 32.59 -11.58
CA VAL A 185 -3.41 32.53 -11.34
C VAL A 185 -4.23 32.60 -12.62
N SER A 186 -3.78 33.34 -13.64
CA SER A 186 -4.50 33.43 -14.91
C SER A 186 -4.66 32.06 -15.59
N GLU A 187 -3.58 31.29 -15.68
CA GLU A 187 -3.55 29.97 -16.30
C GLU A 187 -4.28 28.93 -15.44
N TYR A 188 -4.15 29.00 -14.11
CA TYR A 188 -4.93 28.14 -13.21
C TYR A 188 -6.43 28.43 -13.31
N ASN A 189 -6.84 29.69 -13.49
CA ASN A 189 -8.24 30.05 -13.69
C ASN A 189 -8.81 29.51 -15.01
N GLU A 190 -7.99 29.41 -16.06
CA GLU A 190 -8.40 28.76 -17.32
C GLU A 190 -8.70 27.26 -17.12
N LEU A 191 -7.96 26.60 -16.21
CA LEU A 191 -8.24 25.23 -15.76
C LEU A 191 -9.51 25.16 -14.89
N LYS A 192 -9.69 26.06 -13.92
CA LYS A 192 -10.92 26.11 -13.11
C LYS A 192 -12.16 26.31 -13.96
N LYS A 193 -12.08 27.19 -14.98
CA LYS A 193 -13.14 27.42 -15.94
C LYS A 193 -13.47 26.17 -16.75
N ALA A 194 -12.46 25.42 -17.19
CA ALA A 194 -12.66 24.13 -17.85
C ALA A 194 -13.32 23.08 -16.93
N ALA A 195 -13.05 23.15 -15.62
CA ALA A 195 -13.67 22.33 -14.59
C ALA A 195 -15.04 22.84 -14.11
N ASN A 196 -15.59 23.92 -14.69
CA ASN A 196 -16.82 24.60 -14.24
C ASN A 196 -16.78 25.09 -12.78
N LEU A 197 -15.61 25.52 -12.31
CA LEU A 197 -15.39 26.06 -10.97
C LEU A 197 -15.21 27.59 -11.01
N PRO A 198 -15.56 28.29 -9.91
CA PRO A 198 -15.40 29.75 -9.85
C PRO A 198 -13.91 30.14 -9.92
N PRO A 199 -13.58 31.25 -10.60
CA PRO A 199 -12.20 31.73 -10.69
C PRO A 199 -11.69 32.19 -9.32
N LEU A 200 -10.38 32.16 -9.16
CA LEU A 200 -9.66 32.70 -8.02
C LEU A 200 -9.34 34.17 -8.27
N GLU A 201 -9.52 34.98 -7.23
CA GLU A 201 -9.15 36.39 -7.22
C GLU A 201 -8.01 36.60 -6.21
N LEU A 202 -6.95 37.27 -6.65
CA LEU A 202 -5.74 37.48 -5.87
C LEU A 202 -5.28 38.93 -5.93
N THR A 203 -4.77 39.43 -4.82
CA THR A 203 -3.99 40.67 -4.77
C THR A 203 -2.49 40.38 -4.68
N ASN A 204 -1.63 41.39 -4.88
CA ASN A 204 -0.17 41.23 -4.96
C ASN A 204 0.51 40.66 -3.70
N LYS A 205 -0.18 40.58 -2.55
CA LYS A 205 0.33 40.02 -1.28
C LYS A 205 -0.43 38.79 -0.82
N GLU A 206 -1.24 38.20 -1.69
CA GLU A 206 -2.04 37.01 -1.40
C GLU A 206 -1.63 35.86 -2.31
N ALA A 207 -1.81 34.64 -1.82
CA ALA A 207 -1.63 33.42 -2.59
C ALA A 207 -2.64 32.35 -2.16
N TYR A 208 -2.98 31.46 -3.08
CA TYR A 208 -3.67 30.21 -2.72
C TYR A 208 -2.65 29.08 -2.55
N LEU A 209 -2.92 28.18 -1.61
CA LEU A 209 -2.13 26.97 -1.44
C LEU A 209 -2.61 25.92 -2.44
N TYR A 210 -1.71 25.39 -3.25
CA TYR A 210 -1.95 24.23 -4.09
C TYR A 210 -1.27 22.99 -3.50
N MET A 211 -2.00 21.89 -3.40
CA MET A 211 -1.47 20.58 -3.07
C MET A 211 -2.09 19.53 -3.98
N GLY A 212 -1.27 18.81 -4.74
CA GLY A 212 -1.77 17.68 -5.52
C GLY A 212 -2.50 16.68 -4.60
N LYS A 213 -3.61 16.11 -5.07
CA LYS A 213 -4.41 15.16 -4.28
C LYS A 213 -3.58 14.02 -3.69
N ASP A 214 -2.51 13.62 -4.38
CA ASP A 214 -1.58 12.59 -3.90
C ASP A 214 -0.71 12.98 -2.68
N PHE A 215 -0.73 14.26 -2.32
CA PHE A 215 0.03 14.82 -1.22
C PHE A 215 -0.83 15.51 -0.16
N LEU A 216 -2.16 15.47 -0.31
CA LEU A 216 -3.14 16.08 0.60
C LEU A 216 -3.83 14.99 1.46
N PRO A 217 -3.23 14.56 2.59
CA PRO A 217 -3.79 13.48 3.41
C PRO A 217 -5.06 13.85 4.17
N ASP A 218 -5.31 15.15 4.37
CA ASP A 218 -6.47 15.66 5.12
C ASP A 218 -6.80 17.08 4.67
N GLU A 219 -7.68 17.19 3.69
CA GLU A 219 -8.16 18.47 3.15
C GLU A 219 -8.84 19.32 4.23
N SER A 220 -9.63 18.70 5.11
CA SER A 220 -10.36 19.41 6.17
C SER A 220 -9.43 20.07 7.18
N LEU A 221 -8.34 19.38 7.54
CA LEU A 221 -7.31 19.88 8.45
C LEU A 221 -6.49 21.00 7.80
N VAL A 222 -6.15 20.87 6.51
CA VAL A 222 -5.47 21.96 5.80
C VAL A 222 -6.37 23.18 5.69
N ASN A 223 -7.64 23.00 5.31
CA ASN A 223 -8.61 24.09 5.22
C ASN A 223 -8.90 24.74 6.58
N SER A 224 -8.87 24.00 7.70
CA SER A 224 -9.01 24.60 9.02
C SER A 224 -7.84 25.52 9.38
N VAL A 225 -6.63 25.19 8.92
CA VAL A 225 -5.45 26.05 9.09
C VAL A 225 -5.52 27.26 8.15
N LEU A 226 -5.92 27.08 6.89
CA LEU A 226 -6.04 28.19 5.94
C LEU A 226 -7.11 29.21 6.34
N LYS A 227 -8.14 28.81 7.10
CA LYS A 227 -9.15 29.72 7.66
C LYS A 227 -8.57 30.79 8.60
N THR A 228 -7.44 30.53 9.26
CA THR A 228 -6.76 31.56 10.07
C THR A 228 -6.01 32.59 9.22
N LYS A 229 -5.94 32.35 7.91
CA LYS A 229 -5.22 33.13 6.89
C LYS A 229 -3.74 33.36 7.28
N PRO A 230 -2.98 32.27 7.45
CA PRO A 230 -1.60 32.35 7.92
C PRO A 230 -0.72 33.09 6.91
N GLN A 231 0.26 33.81 7.44
CA GLN A 231 1.28 34.50 6.67
C GLN A 231 2.48 33.59 6.45
N ILE A 232 2.92 33.51 5.21
CA ILE A 232 4.11 32.77 4.80
C ILE A 232 5.15 33.75 4.25
N LYS A 233 6.41 33.32 4.24
CA LYS A 233 7.47 34.08 3.56
C LYS A 233 7.77 33.46 2.22
N VAL A 234 7.81 34.27 1.17
CA VAL A 234 8.19 33.87 -0.19
C VAL A 234 9.21 34.89 -0.70
N MET A 235 10.43 34.46 -1.00
CA MET A 235 11.54 35.34 -1.40
C MET A 235 11.76 36.48 -0.38
N GLY A 236 11.64 36.17 0.92
CA GLY A 236 11.76 37.14 2.02
C GLY A 236 10.55 38.07 2.22
N ASN A 237 9.57 38.05 1.31
CA ASN A 237 8.37 38.88 1.38
C ASN A 237 7.22 38.15 2.09
N ASP A 238 6.43 38.93 2.84
CA ASP A 238 5.25 38.45 3.52
C ASP A 238 4.06 38.26 2.55
N VAL A 239 3.57 37.04 2.45
CA VAL A 239 2.43 36.65 1.60
C VAL A 239 1.37 35.96 2.45
N LYS A 240 0.12 36.36 2.30
CA LYS A 240 -1.01 35.80 3.05
C LYS A 240 -1.66 34.66 2.27
N LEU A 241 -1.81 33.50 2.91
CA LEU A 241 -2.59 32.41 2.32
C LEU A 241 -4.08 32.67 2.52
N ILE A 242 -4.85 32.59 1.43
CA ILE A 242 -6.30 32.81 1.43
C ILE A 242 -7.06 31.62 0.85
N GLY A 243 -8.35 31.55 1.17
CA GLY A 243 -9.27 30.55 0.64
C GLY A 243 -9.03 29.13 1.17
N GLU A 244 -9.51 28.16 0.39
CA GLU A 244 -9.32 26.73 0.64
C GLU A 244 -8.17 26.19 -0.22
N VAL A 245 -7.66 25.02 0.13
CA VAL A 245 -6.57 24.36 -0.61
C VAL A 245 -7.07 23.93 -1.98
N GLU A 246 -6.28 24.26 -2.99
CA GLU A 246 -6.53 23.93 -4.39
C GLU A 246 -5.84 22.61 -4.76
N SER A 247 -6.53 21.73 -5.49
CA SER A 247 -6.03 20.38 -5.80
C SER A 247 -6.43 19.86 -7.18
N LEU A 248 -6.84 20.75 -8.10
CA LEU A 248 -7.15 20.33 -9.47
C LEU A 248 -5.90 19.76 -10.16
N PRO A 249 -6.01 18.66 -10.91
CA PRO A 249 -4.87 18.13 -11.65
C PRO A 249 -4.45 19.14 -12.73
N ILE A 250 -3.20 19.58 -12.69
CA ILE A 250 -2.63 20.54 -13.66
C ILE A 250 -2.27 19.88 -15.00
N VAL A 251 -2.06 18.56 -14.97
CA VAL A 251 -1.79 17.73 -16.14
C VAL A 251 -2.55 16.40 -15.98
N THR A 252 -2.74 15.72 -17.10
CA THR A 252 -3.27 14.34 -17.13
C THR A 252 -2.18 13.34 -16.72
N ASP A 253 -0.92 13.66 -16.98
CA ASP A 253 0.23 12.82 -16.65
C ASP A 253 0.54 12.80 -15.14
N HIS A 254 0.65 11.59 -14.58
CA HIS A 254 0.86 11.37 -13.15
C HIS A 254 2.36 11.27 -12.81
N GLU A 255 3.25 11.23 -13.79
CA GLU A 255 4.70 11.35 -13.55
C GLU A 255 5.06 12.78 -13.10
N ILE A 256 4.31 13.78 -13.58
CA ILE A 256 4.43 15.17 -13.16
C ILE A 256 3.67 15.35 -11.84
N THR A 257 4.40 15.28 -10.73
CA THR A 257 3.83 15.37 -9.39
C THR A 257 4.21 16.67 -8.69
N LEU A 258 3.20 17.38 -8.17
CA LEU A 258 3.41 18.64 -7.45
C LEU A 258 2.91 18.53 -6.01
N SER A 259 3.84 18.39 -5.07
CA SER A 259 3.50 18.16 -3.66
C SER A 259 2.92 19.40 -2.98
N VAL A 260 3.61 20.53 -3.08
CA VAL A 260 3.19 21.83 -2.54
C VAL A 260 3.58 22.90 -3.54
N ALA A 261 2.63 23.77 -3.87
CA ALA A 261 2.84 24.93 -4.71
C ALA A 261 1.98 26.11 -4.24
N LEU A 262 2.31 27.29 -4.75
CA LEU A 262 1.58 28.53 -4.49
C LEU A 262 1.02 29.06 -5.79
N ILE A 263 -0.28 29.34 -5.80
CA ILE A 263 -0.92 30.06 -6.91
C ILE A 263 -0.79 31.54 -6.59
N VAL A 264 -0.10 32.27 -7.47
CA VAL A 264 0.29 33.68 -7.27
C VAL A 264 -0.13 34.53 -8.48
N PRO A 265 -0.21 35.87 -8.33
CA PRO A 265 -0.39 36.77 -9.46
C PRO A 265 0.70 36.60 -10.52
N ASP A 266 0.34 36.73 -11.79
CA ASP A 266 1.23 36.54 -12.94
C ASP A 266 2.50 37.40 -12.89
N GLU A 267 2.39 38.65 -12.42
CA GLU A 267 3.55 39.54 -12.25
C GLU A 267 4.55 39.00 -11.22
N ILE A 268 4.03 38.46 -10.10
CA ILE A 268 4.84 37.84 -9.04
C ILE A 268 5.46 36.55 -9.55
N PHE A 269 4.71 35.74 -10.30
CA PHE A 269 5.22 34.52 -10.91
C PHE A 269 6.44 34.82 -11.80
N MET A 270 6.32 35.77 -12.74
CA MET A 270 7.43 36.14 -13.63
C MET A 270 8.62 36.72 -12.85
N SER A 271 8.34 37.59 -11.87
CA SER A 271 9.37 38.22 -11.04
C SER A 271 10.16 37.21 -10.21
N TYR A 272 9.49 36.22 -9.57
CA TYR A 272 10.12 35.27 -8.65
C TYR A 272 10.77 34.08 -9.33
N THR A 273 10.40 33.78 -10.58
CA THR A 273 10.97 32.66 -11.35
C THR A 273 12.13 33.09 -12.27
N ASP A 274 12.24 34.37 -12.61
CA ASP A 274 13.20 34.89 -13.61
C ASP A 274 12.98 34.33 -15.02
N GLY A 275 11.76 33.88 -15.31
CA GLY A 275 11.49 33.15 -16.53
C GLY A 275 12.01 31.70 -16.53
N ARG A 276 12.52 31.19 -15.39
CA ARG A 276 12.80 29.75 -15.21
C ARG A 276 11.53 29.03 -14.77
N TYR A 277 10.77 28.55 -15.73
CA TYR A 277 9.58 27.75 -15.50
C TYR A 277 9.49 26.62 -16.49
N SER A 278 8.78 25.58 -16.08
CA SER A 278 8.37 24.47 -16.92
C SER A 278 6.97 24.77 -17.45
N ASN A 279 6.75 24.66 -18.75
CA ASN A 279 5.48 24.81 -19.43
C ASN A 279 4.84 23.47 -19.81
N TYR A 280 3.66 23.20 -19.27
CA TYR A 280 2.87 22.03 -19.60
C TYR A 280 1.68 22.40 -20.47
N VAL A 281 1.44 21.60 -21.52
CA VAL A 281 0.33 21.83 -22.46
C VAL A 281 -0.61 20.65 -22.42
N SER A 282 -1.89 20.91 -22.15
CA SER A 282 -2.91 19.87 -22.00
C SER A 282 -4.09 20.13 -22.94
N GLY A 283 -4.74 19.05 -23.37
CA GLY A 283 -5.87 19.08 -24.29
C GLY A 283 -7.15 18.53 -23.66
N ILE A 284 -8.28 19.15 -24.02
CA ILE A 284 -9.63 18.67 -23.67
C ILE A 284 -10.35 18.34 -24.96
N LEU A 285 -10.84 17.11 -25.08
CA LEU A 285 -11.63 16.67 -26.20
C LEU A 285 -12.98 17.40 -26.25
N THR A 286 -13.50 17.53 -27.45
CA THR A 286 -14.80 18.16 -27.68
C THR A 286 -15.92 17.33 -27.04
N PRO A 287 -16.79 17.90 -26.18
CA PRO A 287 -17.85 17.16 -25.50
C PRO A 287 -18.78 16.39 -26.43
N GLU A 288 -19.03 16.92 -27.63
CA GLU A 288 -19.81 16.27 -28.69
C GLU A 288 -19.16 14.95 -29.13
N LEU A 289 -17.84 14.94 -29.34
CA LEU A 289 -17.08 13.75 -29.74
C LEU A 289 -17.15 12.67 -28.66
N VAL A 290 -17.01 13.06 -27.39
CA VAL A 290 -17.08 12.15 -26.24
C VAL A 290 -18.49 11.59 -26.06
N LYS A 291 -19.54 12.40 -26.27
CA LYS A 291 -20.94 11.96 -26.20
C LYS A 291 -21.31 11.00 -27.33
N GLU A 292 -20.82 11.25 -28.55
CA GLU A 292 -21.14 10.44 -29.73
C GLU A 292 -20.47 9.06 -29.69
N LYS A 293 -19.16 9.02 -29.40
CA LYS A 293 -18.35 7.81 -29.51
C LYS A 293 -18.08 7.10 -28.18
N GLY A 294 -18.29 7.81 -27.07
CA GLY A 294 -17.77 7.42 -25.76
C GLY A 294 -16.29 7.79 -25.59
N LEU A 295 -15.88 8.11 -24.36
CA LEU A 295 -14.54 8.61 -24.03
C LEU A 295 -13.42 7.69 -24.53
N MET A 296 -13.54 6.39 -24.29
CA MET A 296 -12.52 5.41 -24.65
C MET A 296 -12.26 5.35 -26.16
N ARG A 297 -13.34 5.39 -26.96
CA ARG A 297 -13.22 5.34 -28.42
C ARG A 297 -12.76 6.67 -28.99
N ALA A 298 -13.24 7.79 -28.45
CA ALA A 298 -12.76 9.12 -28.81
C ALA A 298 -11.25 9.26 -28.59
N ILE A 299 -10.74 8.80 -27.44
CA ILE A 299 -9.30 8.79 -27.14
C ILE A 299 -8.56 7.82 -28.06
N SER A 300 -9.06 6.61 -28.27
CA SER A 300 -8.40 5.63 -29.17
C SER A 300 -8.26 6.14 -30.61
N ASP A 301 -9.32 6.71 -31.18
CA ASP A 301 -9.30 7.25 -32.55
C ASP A 301 -8.36 8.47 -32.65
N THR A 302 -8.30 9.30 -31.61
CA THR A 302 -7.41 10.47 -31.56
C THR A 302 -5.95 10.03 -31.42
N ASN A 303 -5.68 9.04 -30.57
CA ASN A 303 -4.37 8.43 -30.37
C ASN A 303 -3.82 7.84 -31.68
N GLU A 304 -4.64 7.15 -32.46
CA GLU A 304 -4.21 6.58 -33.75
C GLU A 304 -3.67 7.66 -34.71
N LYS A 305 -4.29 8.84 -34.72
CA LYS A 305 -3.84 9.99 -35.51
C LYS A 305 -2.62 10.67 -34.90
N LEU A 306 -2.59 10.85 -33.58
CA LEU A 306 -1.44 11.44 -32.88
C LEU A 306 -0.18 10.57 -33.01
N ASN A 307 -0.31 9.24 -33.04
CA ASN A 307 0.82 8.33 -33.28
C ASN A 307 1.48 8.50 -34.66
N GLN A 308 0.82 9.19 -35.60
CA GLN A 308 1.39 9.50 -36.92
C GLN A 308 2.13 10.84 -36.93
N THR A 309 2.11 11.60 -35.83
CA THR A 309 2.78 12.89 -35.69
C THR A 309 4.08 12.76 -34.88
N SER A 310 4.88 13.82 -34.86
CA SER A 310 6.04 13.95 -33.95
C SER A 310 5.66 14.36 -32.53
N LEU A 311 4.37 14.54 -32.23
CA LEU A 311 3.92 15.04 -30.95
C LEU A 311 3.83 13.89 -29.94
N GLY A 312 4.67 13.92 -28.91
CA GLY A 312 4.49 13.02 -27.77
C GLY A 312 3.22 13.38 -27.00
N TYR A 313 2.58 12.40 -26.38
CA TYR A 313 1.41 12.65 -25.55
C TYR A 313 1.21 11.54 -24.51
N GLU A 314 0.57 11.91 -23.40
CA GLU A 314 -0.02 10.98 -22.44
C GLU A 314 -1.52 11.24 -22.38
N SER A 315 -2.33 10.22 -22.69
CA SER A 315 -3.80 10.29 -22.61
C SER A 315 -4.32 9.81 -21.26
N TYR A 316 -5.50 10.28 -20.87
CA TYR A 316 -6.16 9.88 -19.63
C TYR A 316 -6.32 8.36 -19.51
N ILE A 317 -6.67 7.69 -20.62
CA ILE A 317 -6.86 6.24 -20.66
C ILE A 317 -5.52 5.50 -20.55
N GLN A 318 -4.43 5.98 -21.15
CA GLN A 318 -3.10 5.38 -20.98
C GLN A 318 -2.65 5.48 -19.53
N ASN A 319 -2.83 6.63 -18.90
CA ASN A 319 -2.43 6.83 -17.52
C ASN A 319 -3.27 5.99 -16.55
N MET A 320 -4.59 6.01 -16.71
CA MET A 320 -5.48 5.13 -15.94
C MET A 320 -5.14 3.65 -16.16
N GLY A 321 -4.82 3.26 -17.40
CA GLY A 321 -4.39 1.91 -17.76
C GLY A 321 -3.09 1.50 -17.06
N ARG A 322 -2.10 2.40 -17.01
CA ARG A 322 -0.82 2.21 -16.30
C ARG A 322 -1.03 2.03 -14.81
N GLN A 323 -1.87 2.87 -14.19
CA GLN A 323 -2.22 2.76 -12.78
C GLN A 323 -2.93 1.43 -12.47
N LEU A 324 -3.91 1.05 -13.30
CA LEU A 324 -4.58 -0.24 -13.16
C LEU A 324 -3.61 -1.40 -13.35
N PHE A 325 -2.69 -1.31 -14.32
CA PHE A 325 -1.66 -2.32 -14.52
C PHE A 325 -0.78 -2.49 -13.28
N TYR A 326 -0.32 -1.39 -12.65
CA TYR A 326 0.46 -1.46 -11.41
C TYR A 326 -0.34 -2.08 -10.25
N ILE A 327 -1.59 -1.64 -10.06
CA ILE A 327 -2.46 -2.17 -8.99
C ILE A 327 -2.72 -3.67 -9.22
N ILE A 328 -3.14 -4.05 -10.42
CA ILE A 328 -3.45 -5.44 -10.78
C ILE A 328 -2.20 -6.31 -10.68
N SER A 329 -1.06 -5.88 -11.20
CA SER A 329 0.19 -6.65 -11.17
C SER A 329 0.69 -6.84 -9.73
N ALA A 330 0.71 -5.78 -8.92
CA ALA A 330 1.11 -5.88 -7.52
C ALA A 330 0.19 -6.81 -6.74
N SER A 331 -1.12 -6.69 -6.92
CA SER A 331 -2.10 -7.53 -6.24
C SER A 331 -2.09 -8.98 -6.73
N TYR A 332 -1.91 -9.22 -8.02
CA TYR A 332 -1.76 -10.55 -8.58
C TYR A 332 -0.54 -11.26 -7.99
N VAL A 333 0.64 -10.61 -8.03
CA VAL A 333 1.88 -11.18 -7.51
C VAL A 333 1.79 -11.46 -6.01
N THR A 334 1.24 -10.52 -5.22
CA THR A 334 1.14 -10.67 -3.76
C THR A 334 0.16 -11.76 -3.34
N ILE A 335 -1.02 -11.84 -3.97
CA ILE A 335 -2.00 -12.90 -3.70
C ILE A 335 -1.46 -14.27 -4.14
N TYR A 336 -0.85 -14.34 -5.33
CA TYR A 336 -0.27 -15.58 -5.85
C TYR A 336 0.84 -16.13 -4.94
N LEU A 337 1.79 -15.26 -4.55
CA LEU A 337 2.88 -15.64 -3.66
C LEU A 337 2.37 -16.05 -2.27
N SER A 338 1.31 -15.41 -1.78
CA SER A 338 0.66 -15.79 -0.54
C SER A 338 0.10 -17.22 -0.58
N ILE A 339 -0.63 -17.57 -1.65
CA ILE A 339 -1.18 -18.92 -1.82
C ILE A 339 -0.05 -19.96 -1.86
N ILE A 340 1.03 -19.70 -2.60
CA ILE A 340 2.20 -20.59 -2.65
C ILE A 340 2.79 -20.79 -1.25
N PHE A 341 3.05 -19.71 -0.51
CA PHE A 341 3.63 -19.80 0.82
C PHE A 341 2.73 -20.56 1.79
N LEU A 342 1.40 -20.37 1.71
CA LEU A 342 0.44 -21.10 2.53
C LEU A 342 0.46 -22.61 2.20
N VAL A 343 0.41 -22.96 0.91
CA VAL A 343 0.46 -24.35 0.44
C VAL A 343 1.77 -25.02 0.84
N VAL A 344 2.91 -24.35 0.67
CA VAL A 344 4.24 -24.85 1.04
C VAL A 344 4.32 -25.05 2.54
N ALA A 345 3.90 -24.08 3.35
CA ALA A 345 3.90 -24.20 4.81
C ALA A 345 3.05 -25.39 5.28
N ASN A 346 1.81 -25.49 4.78
CA ASN A 346 0.90 -26.58 5.16
C ASN A 346 1.39 -27.95 4.71
N THR A 347 2.04 -28.01 3.56
CA THR A 347 2.68 -29.24 3.06
C THR A 347 3.86 -29.64 3.94
N ILE A 348 4.73 -28.69 4.31
CA ILE A 348 5.87 -28.96 5.20
C ILE A 348 5.35 -29.43 6.57
N ILE A 349 4.42 -28.70 7.21
CA ILE A 349 3.86 -29.10 8.52
C ILE A 349 3.20 -30.48 8.40
N GLY A 350 2.42 -30.72 7.35
CA GLY A 350 1.72 -31.99 7.12
C GLY A 350 2.66 -33.18 6.93
N VAL A 351 3.66 -33.06 6.05
CA VAL A 351 4.66 -34.10 5.80
C VAL A 351 5.47 -34.39 7.07
N GLN A 352 5.89 -33.35 7.79
CA GLN A 352 6.66 -33.50 9.01
C GLN A 352 5.85 -34.18 10.13
N PHE A 353 4.57 -33.85 10.23
CA PHE A 353 3.65 -34.51 11.15
C PHE A 353 3.48 -36.00 10.79
N LEU A 354 3.30 -36.34 9.51
CA LEU A 354 3.19 -37.73 9.06
C LEU A 354 4.48 -38.53 9.30
N MET A 355 5.65 -37.94 9.04
CA MET A 355 6.94 -38.56 9.37
C MET A 355 7.07 -38.82 10.87
N GLY A 356 6.64 -37.86 11.70
CA GLY A 356 6.61 -38.00 13.16
C GLY A 356 5.65 -39.10 13.66
N GLN A 357 4.47 -39.21 13.06
CA GLN A 357 3.53 -40.32 13.33
C GLN A 357 4.11 -41.68 12.94
N ARG A 358 4.76 -41.77 11.77
CA ARG A 358 5.39 -43.02 11.31
C ARG A 358 6.54 -43.46 12.23
N GLN A 359 7.32 -42.53 12.78
CA GLN A 359 8.36 -42.85 13.76
C GLN A 359 7.76 -43.28 15.12
N SER A 360 6.63 -42.69 15.50
CA SER A 360 5.89 -43.04 16.71
C SER A 360 5.08 -44.35 16.59
N TYR A 361 4.97 -44.92 15.38
CA TYR A 361 4.21 -46.14 15.07
C TYR A 361 4.52 -47.29 16.03
N ARG A 362 5.80 -47.61 16.20
CA ARG A 362 6.24 -48.71 17.09
C ARG A 362 5.81 -48.47 18.54
N ARG A 363 5.81 -47.21 18.98
CA ARG A 363 5.43 -46.84 20.36
C ARG A 363 3.92 -46.91 20.57
N TYR A 364 3.14 -46.52 19.56
CA TYR A 364 1.68 -46.69 19.60
C TYR A 364 1.29 -48.17 19.64
N GLN A 365 1.96 -49.04 18.87
CA GLN A 365 1.75 -50.49 18.95
C GLN A 365 2.07 -51.03 20.35
N THR A 366 3.20 -50.65 20.96
CA THR A 366 3.52 -51.06 22.33
C THR A 366 2.45 -50.61 23.33
N LEU A 367 1.91 -49.38 23.20
CA LEU A 367 0.83 -48.90 24.06
C LEU A 367 -0.47 -49.70 23.87
N ILE A 368 -0.80 -50.06 22.64
CA ILE A 368 -1.97 -50.90 22.33
C ILE A 368 -1.81 -52.28 22.97
N HIS A 369 -0.63 -52.90 22.87
CA HIS A 369 -0.33 -54.18 23.54
C HIS A 369 -0.36 -54.09 25.07
N LEU A 370 -0.10 -52.91 25.65
CA LEU A 370 -0.20 -52.64 27.09
C LEU A 370 -1.64 -52.30 27.55
N GLY A 371 -2.64 -52.39 26.66
CA GLY A 371 -4.06 -52.22 27.00
C GLY A 371 -4.60 -50.79 26.88
N ALA A 372 -3.95 -49.90 26.13
CA ALA A 372 -4.47 -48.55 25.90
C ALA A 372 -5.73 -48.56 25.00
N ASN A 373 -6.79 -47.84 25.40
CA ASN A 373 -8.05 -47.78 24.66
C ASN A 373 -7.96 -46.86 23.43
N TYR A 374 -8.64 -47.22 22.32
CA TYR A 374 -8.74 -46.44 21.08
C TYR A 374 -9.05 -44.97 21.32
N GLU A 375 -10.04 -44.71 22.18
CA GLU A 375 -10.54 -43.37 22.45
C GLU A 375 -9.47 -42.49 23.14
N THR A 376 -8.67 -43.09 24.01
CA THR A 376 -7.55 -42.40 24.68
C THR A 376 -6.40 -42.07 23.73
N LEU A 377 -6.14 -42.93 22.75
CA LEU A 377 -5.12 -42.70 21.71
C LEU A 377 -5.56 -41.61 20.72
N CYS A 378 -6.83 -41.58 20.33
CA CYS A 378 -7.37 -40.50 19.49
C CYS A 378 -7.33 -39.15 20.21
N LYS A 379 -7.77 -39.07 21.47
CA LYS A 379 -7.69 -37.83 22.27
C LYS A 379 -6.25 -37.33 22.44
N SER A 380 -5.30 -38.26 22.58
CA SER A 380 -3.87 -37.97 22.63
C SER A 380 -3.35 -37.39 21.31
N SER A 381 -3.66 -38.04 20.19
CA SER A 381 -3.26 -37.60 18.85
C SER A 381 -3.87 -36.25 18.45
N GLU A 382 -5.15 -36.01 18.76
CA GLU A 382 -5.80 -34.73 18.50
C GLU A 382 -5.16 -33.57 19.26
N LYS A 383 -4.70 -33.82 20.51
CA LYS A 383 -3.97 -32.82 21.30
C LYS A 383 -2.61 -32.53 20.68
N GLN A 384 -1.91 -33.54 20.17
CA GLN A 384 -0.64 -33.37 19.46
C GLN A 384 -0.83 -32.55 18.17
N VAL A 385 -1.85 -32.85 17.37
CA VAL A 385 -2.20 -32.08 16.16
C VAL A 385 -2.48 -30.63 16.51
N ASN A 386 -3.30 -30.37 17.53
CA ASN A 386 -3.63 -29.01 17.96
C ASN A 386 -2.40 -28.20 18.35
N TRP A 387 -1.47 -28.78 19.10
CA TRP A 387 -0.25 -28.08 19.49
C TRP A 387 0.72 -27.92 18.33
N TYR A 388 0.91 -28.95 17.50
CA TYR A 388 1.88 -28.94 16.41
C TYR A 388 1.48 -28.00 15.26
N PHE A 389 0.21 -28.04 14.83
CA PHE A 389 -0.28 -27.16 13.77
C PHE A 389 -0.69 -25.79 14.33
N GLY A 390 -1.36 -25.77 15.48
CA GLY A 390 -1.93 -24.53 16.02
C GLY A 390 -0.89 -23.53 16.47
N LEU A 391 0.28 -23.96 16.94
CA LEU A 391 1.29 -23.07 17.49
C LEU A 391 1.94 -22.17 16.40
N PRO A 392 2.42 -22.69 15.25
CA PRO A 392 2.84 -21.87 14.11
C PRO A 392 1.78 -20.91 13.59
N ILE A 393 0.53 -21.37 13.48
CA ILE A 393 -0.59 -20.57 12.99
C ILE A 393 -0.92 -19.44 13.97
N ALA A 394 -1.02 -19.73 15.26
CA ALA A 394 -1.34 -18.75 16.29
C ALA A 394 -0.27 -17.64 16.35
N LEU A 395 1.01 -18.01 16.30
CA LEU A 395 2.08 -17.03 16.27
C LEU A 395 2.03 -16.18 14.98
N ALA A 396 1.81 -16.82 13.83
CA ALA A 396 1.71 -16.13 12.55
C ALA A 396 0.54 -15.12 12.54
N LEU A 397 -0.62 -15.47 13.12
CA LEU A 397 -1.78 -14.58 13.22
C LEU A 397 -1.49 -13.34 14.08
N ILE A 398 -0.85 -13.53 15.25
CA ILE A 398 -0.47 -12.42 16.13
C ILE A 398 0.52 -11.50 15.40
N SER A 399 1.56 -12.09 14.79
CA SER A 399 2.56 -11.33 14.03
C SER A 399 1.97 -10.64 12.81
N SER A 400 1.00 -11.26 12.12
CA SER A 400 0.38 -10.73 10.90
C SER A 400 -0.30 -9.39 11.12
N SER A 401 -0.90 -9.14 12.29
CA SER A 401 -1.50 -7.84 12.61
C SER A 401 -0.45 -6.71 12.52
N PHE A 402 0.74 -6.95 13.07
CA PHE A 402 1.87 -6.02 13.00
C PHE A 402 2.48 -5.94 11.61
N GLY A 403 2.58 -7.08 10.91
CA GLY A 403 3.13 -7.16 9.56
C GLY A 403 2.30 -6.42 8.52
N VAL A 404 0.98 -6.66 8.49
CA VAL A 404 0.02 -5.96 7.62
C VAL A 404 0.06 -4.46 7.91
N SER A 405 0.04 -4.06 9.18
CA SER A 405 0.15 -2.64 9.57
C SER A 405 1.42 -1.98 9.03
N SER A 406 2.54 -2.69 9.09
CA SER A 406 3.83 -2.20 8.60
C SER A 406 3.87 -2.10 7.08
N LEU A 407 3.37 -3.11 6.36
CA LEU A 407 3.27 -3.12 4.89
C LEU A 407 2.37 -2.01 4.37
N LEU A 408 1.20 -1.82 4.98
CA LEU A 408 0.29 -0.74 4.59
C LEU A 408 0.93 0.64 4.83
N THR A 409 1.74 0.78 5.87
CA THR A 409 2.45 2.05 6.13
C THR A 409 3.53 2.35 5.11
N GLY A 410 4.20 1.32 4.57
CA GLY A 410 5.30 1.47 3.60
C GLY A 410 4.89 1.50 2.14
N ILE A 411 3.94 0.65 1.74
CA ILE A 411 3.55 0.47 0.33
C ILE A 411 2.48 1.47 -0.09
N VAL A 412 1.56 1.85 0.80
CA VAL A 412 0.47 2.75 0.44
C VAL A 412 0.96 4.20 0.43
N PRO A 413 0.82 4.92 -0.71
CA PRO A 413 1.16 6.34 -0.80
C PRO A 413 0.48 7.15 0.29
N THR A 414 1.12 8.25 0.70
CA THR A 414 0.63 9.13 1.77
C THR A 414 -0.80 9.65 1.54
N SER A 415 -1.24 9.86 0.31
CA SER A 415 -2.60 10.28 -0.05
C SER A 415 -3.67 9.25 0.18
N ALA A 416 -3.39 7.99 -0.14
CA ALA A 416 -4.34 6.91 0.00
C ALA A 416 -4.59 6.50 1.47
N ARG A 417 -4.00 7.22 2.43
CA ARG A 417 -4.15 6.96 3.88
C ARG A 417 -5.48 7.43 4.48
N MET A 418 -6.25 8.28 3.78
CA MET A 418 -7.61 8.65 4.21
C MET A 418 -8.51 7.42 4.44
N VAL A 419 -8.24 6.32 3.73
CA VAL A 419 -9.00 5.07 3.80
C VAL A 419 -8.17 3.94 4.47
N MET A 420 -7.03 4.26 5.09
CA MET A 420 -6.12 3.26 5.70
C MET A 420 -6.82 2.44 6.79
N GLY A 421 -7.71 3.05 7.58
CA GLY A 421 -8.52 2.34 8.56
C GLY A 421 -9.42 1.28 7.91
N GLN A 422 -10.14 1.65 6.86
CA GLN A 422 -10.99 0.71 6.12
C GLN A 422 -10.16 -0.36 5.40
N ARG A 423 -9.02 -0.01 4.80
CA ARG A 423 -8.09 -0.97 4.17
C ARG A 423 -7.50 -1.95 5.17
N PHE A 424 -7.15 -1.49 6.36
CA PHE A 424 -6.70 -2.35 7.46
C PHE A 424 -7.81 -3.30 7.91
N ILE A 425 -9.05 -2.81 8.04
CA ILE A 425 -10.22 -3.64 8.36
C ILE A 425 -10.42 -4.72 7.28
N THR A 426 -10.39 -4.36 6.00
CA THR A 426 -10.50 -5.31 4.89
C THR A 426 -9.39 -6.36 4.94
N ALA A 427 -8.13 -5.95 5.14
CA ALA A 427 -7.01 -6.86 5.27
C ALA A 427 -7.17 -7.84 6.45
N MET A 428 -7.62 -7.34 7.61
CA MET A 428 -7.84 -8.18 8.80
C MET A 428 -9.01 -9.15 8.63
N LEU A 429 -10.08 -8.76 7.93
CA LEU A 429 -11.20 -9.63 7.61
C LEU A 429 -10.72 -10.84 6.78
N ILE A 430 -9.76 -10.61 5.89
CA ILE A 430 -9.20 -11.65 5.04
C ILE A 430 -8.22 -12.54 5.80
N VAL A 431 -7.39 -11.97 6.69
CA VAL A 431 -6.56 -12.76 7.61
C VAL A 431 -7.43 -13.69 8.45
N LEU A 432 -8.60 -13.22 8.92
CA LEU A 432 -9.56 -14.05 9.64
C LEU A 432 -10.17 -15.16 8.76
N LEU A 433 -10.46 -14.87 7.49
CA LEU A 433 -10.93 -15.88 6.53
C LEU A 433 -9.89 -16.99 6.34
N LEU A 434 -8.62 -16.61 6.12
CA LEU A 434 -7.51 -17.57 5.98
C LEU A 434 -7.26 -18.35 7.28
N ALA A 435 -7.41 -17.71 8.44
CA ALA A 435 -7.38 -18.43 9.72
C ALA A 435 -8.49 -19.49 9.81
N GLY A 436 -9.69 -19.19 9.30
CA GLY A 436 -10.78 -20.15 9.20
C GLY A 436 -10.42 -21.36 8.32
N PHE A 437 -9.76 -21.13 7.19
CA PHE A 437 -9.26 -22.20 6.31
C PHE A 437 -8.25 -23.10 7.02
N GLU A 438 -7.33 -22.53 7.80
CA GLU A 438 -6.37 -23.30 8.60
C GLU A 438 -7.05 -24.16 9.67
N VAL A 439 -8.10 -23.67 10.31
CA VAL A 439 -8.88 -24.47 11.27
C VAL A 439 -9.56 -25.66 10.58
N ILE A 440 -10.07 -25.46 9.36
CA ILE A 440 -10.66 -26.56 8.56
C ILE A 440 -9.57 -27.58 8.22
N TYR A 441 -8.39 -27.13 7.80
CA TYR A 441 -7.24 -28.01 7.52
C TYR A 441 -6.86 -28.86 8.74
N ILE A 442 -6.76 -28.25 9.92
CA ILE A 442 -6.51 -28.97 11.19
C ILE A 442 -7.59 -30.03 11.45
N ARG A 443 -8.87 -29.73 11.21
CA ARG A 443 -9.96 -30.70 11.37
C ARG A 443 -9.82 -31.89 10.43
N ILE A 444 -9.42 -31.65 9.17
CA ILE A 444 -9.16 -32.71 8.19
C ILE A 444 -8.00 -33.59 8.65
N VAL A 445 -6.90 -32.99 9.11
CA VAL A 445 -5.73 -33.73 9.63
C VAL A 445 -6.12 -34.60 10.83
N LYS A 446 -6.93 -34.10 11.77
CA LYS A 446 -7.43 -34.90 12.90
C LYS A 446 -8.23 -36.11 12.44
N LYS A 447 -9.17 -35.92 11.51
CA LYS A 447 -9.99 -37.01 10.97
C LYS A 447 -9.12 -38.09 10.32
N ASN A 448 -8.11 -37.69 9.54
CA ASN A 448 -7.18 -38.62 8.90
C ASN A 448 -6.28 -39.33 9.94
N SER A 449 -5.83 -38.61 10.97
CA SER A 449 -5.06 -39.18 12.07
C SER A 449 -5.86 -40.25 12.84
N ASN A 450 -7.13 -39.97 13.15
CA ASN A 450 -8.00 -40.92 13.83
C ASN A 450 -8.26 -42.17 12.96
N LYS A 451 -8.48 -41.99 11.65
CA LYS A 451 -8.62 -43.11 10.70
C LYS A 451 -7.35 -43.96 10.62
N TYR A 452 -6.18 -43.33 10.63
CA TYR A 452 -4.90 -44.04 10.68
C TYR A 452 -4.73 -44.84 11.97
N LEU A 453 -5.08 -44.27 13.13
CA LEU A 453 -5.07 -44.98 14.41
C LEU A 453 -6.07 -46.14 14.45
N LEU A 454 -7.22 -46.02 13.77
CA LEU A 454 -8.19 -47.11 13.68
C LEU A 454 -7.64 -48.31 12.90
N SER A 455 -6.99 -48.05 11.76
CA SER A 455 -6.34 -49.11 10.97
C SER A 455 -5.20 -49.82 11.73
N LEU A 456 -4.68 -49.21 12.78
CA LEU A 456 -3.66 -49.76 13.67
C LEU A 456 -4.24 -50.70 14.74
N MET A 457 -5.55 -50.63 15.01
CA MET A 457 -6.26 -51.46 16.00
C MET A 457 -7.00 -52.64 15.39
N GLU A 458 -7.21 -52.64 14.07
CA GLU A 458 -7.61 -53.86 13.37
C GLU A 458 -6.42 -54.84 13.39
N PRO A 459 -6.55 -56.04 13.98
CA PRO A 459 -5.47 -57.00 14.02
C PRO A 459 -5.11 -57.37 12.58
N LYS A 460 -3.82 -57.29 12.23
CA LYS A 460 -3.33 -58.05 11.08
C LYS A 460 -3.62 -59.51 11.37
N ARG A 461 -4.53 -60.11 10.62
CA ARG A 461 -4.57 -61.56 10.45
C ARG A 461 -3.24 -61.91 9.81
N ASP A 462 -2.32 -62.44 10.61
CA ASP A 462 -1.17 -63.17 10.08
C ASP A 462 -1.74 -64.42 9.39
N GLU A 463 -1.48 -64.55 8.09
CA GLU A 463 -1.55 -65.84 7.38
C GLU A 463 -0.26 -66.62 7.62
#